data_AF-A0AAD4E486-F1
#
_entry.id   AF-A0AAD4E486-F1
#
_cell.length_a   1.000
_cell.length_b   1.000
_cell.length_c   1.000
_cell.angle_alpha   90.00
_cell.angle_beta   90.00
_cell.angle_gamma   90.00
#
_symmetry.space_group_name_H-M   'P 1'
#
loop_
_entity.id
_entity.type
_entity.pdbx_description
1 polymer ?
#
loop_
_entity_poly.entity_id
_entity_poly.type
_entity_poly.pdbx_seq_one_letter_code
_entity_poly.pdbx_strand_id
1 'polypeptide(L)'
;VVTPTPEEVSAAKRKFQYREDLFHFAVARVAGGGKSSLINAFRGLLKKDMGAAATGITETTPTMARLPDPNVEYPLVWCDIPGAGTLKIPDWQYFNTQGLYIFDGIIVLFDNHFTMTDIVILVNCRCFKIPTYIVRSKADQHNLNIMKDDGYDSNDESEGKKKKLYQAARQQFILKTHRSMKDNMKNANMPDQRVYIVSNTTIFGVVKGKRPKKIIDEIDLLSDLIREAQTRRGHPNAENE
;
A
#
# COMPACT_ATOMS: atom_id res chain seq x y z
N VAL A 1 10.10 -21.32 0.69
CA VAL A 1 10.69 -19.98 0.52
C VAL A 1 12.12 -20.15 0.10
N VAL A 2 12.57 -19.45 -0.95
CA VAL A 2 13.98 -19.46 -1.36
C VAL A 2 14.67 -18.33 -0.62
N THR A 3 15.65 -18.65 0.22
CA THR A 3 16.44 -17.67 0.96
C THR A 3 17.51 -17.09 0.02
N PRO A 4 17.61 -15.76 -0.12
CA PRO A 4 18.60 -15.15 -1.00
C PRO A 4 20.02 -15.30 -0.42
N THR A 5 21.02 -15.38 -1.30
CA THR A 5 22.43 -15.41 -0.88
C THR A 5 22.89 -14.02 -0.41
N PRO A 6 23.97 -13.92 0.39
CA PRO A 6 24.52 -12.62 0.80
C PRO A 6 24.92 -11.72 -0.39
N GLU A 7 25.33 -12.33 -1.51
CA GLU A 7 25.67 -11.63 -2.74
C GLU A 7 24.42 -11.06 -3.42
N GLU A 8 23.33 -11.82 -3.47
CA GLU A 8 22.03 -11.37 -3.96
C GLU A 8 21.48 -10.22 -3.11
N VAL A 9 21.58 -10.32 -1.78
CA VAL A 9 21.21 -9.25 -0.86
C VAL A 9 22.01 -7.98 -1.13
N SER A 10 23.33 -8.10 -1.28
CA SER A 10 24.21 -6.97 -1.57
C SER A 10 23.92 -6.35 -2.94
N ALA A 11 23.66 -7.19 -3.95
CA ALA A 11 23.28 -6.74 -5.28
C ALA A 11 21.92 -6.02 -5.27
N ALA A 12 20.94 -6.54 -4.54
CA ALA A 12 19.65 -5.90 -4.34
C ALA A 12 19.82 -4.55 -3.63
N LYS A 13 20.51 -4.49 -2.49
CA LYS A 13 20.78 -3.23 -1.78
C LYS A 13 21.42 -2.17 -2.69
N ARG A 14 22.40 -2.55 -3.53
CA ARG A 14 22.99 -1.66 -4.55
C ARG A 14 21.99 -1.21 -5.60
N LYS A 15 21.22 -2.15 -6.17
CA LYS A 15 20.18 -1.88 -7.18
C LYS A 15 19.13 -0.89 -6.66
N PHE A 16 18.71 -1.05 -5.41
CA PHE A 16 17.70 -0.21 -4.78
C PHE A 16 18.26 1.04 -4.10
N GLN A 17 19.59 1.26 -4.16
CA GLN A 17 20.27 2.34 -3.44
C GLN A 17 19.86 2.39 -1.96
N TYR A 18 19.76 1.22 -1.36
CA TYR A 18 19.36 1.05 0.03
C TYR A 18 20.38 1.71 0.95
N ARG A 19 19.86 2.30 2.02
CA ARG A 19 20.62 3.09 2.99
C ARG A 19 20.21 2.72 4.40
N GLU A 20 21.14 2.22 5.21
CA GLU A 20 20.86 1.77 6.58
C GLU A 20 20.35 2.90 7.50
N ASP A 21 20.65 4.17 7.16
CA ASP A 21 20.17 5.34 7.90
C ASP A 21 18.74 5.78 7.50
N LEU A 22 18.14 5.12 6.50
CA LEU A 22 16.81 5.41 5.96
C LEU A 22 15.87 4.21 6.15
N PHE A 23 14.57 4.45 6.32
CA PHE A 23 13.58 3.37 6.46
C PHE A 23 12.85 3.20 5.13
N HIS A 24 12.98 2.03 4.52
CA HIS A 24 12.53 1.79 3.16
C HIS A 24 11.22 1.00 3.15
N PHE A 25 10.15 1.67 2.73
CA PHE A 25 8.87 1.02 2.44
C PHE A 25 8.78 0.66 0.96
N ALA A 26 8.53 -0.60 0.66
CA ALA A 26 8.12 -1.02 -0.69
C ALA A 26 6.60 -1.01 -0.83
N VAL A 27 6.08 -0.49 -1.93
CA VAL A 27 4.67 -0.64 -2.31
C VAL A 27 4.57 -1.69 -3.42
N ALA A 28 4.04 -2.86 -3.07
CA ALA A 28 3.88 -3.99 -3.97
C ALA A 28 2.41 -4.14 -4.39
N ARG A 29 2.19 -4.52 -5.65
CA ARG A 29 0.87 -4.83 -6.22
C ARG A 29 1.03 -5.71 -7.44
N VAL A 30 0.13 -6.67 -7.62
CA VAL A 30 0.18 -7.64 -8.73
C VAL A 30 -0.09 -6.99 -10.08
N ALA A 31 -1.21 -6.27 -10.23
CA ALA A 31 -1.53 -5.56 -11.46
C ALA A 31 -2.46 -4.37 -11.21
N GLY A 32 -2.35 -3.35 -12.05
CA GLY A 32 -3.23 -2.18 -12.08
C GLY A 32 -2.60 -0.88 -11.55
N GLY A 33 -3.23 0.24 -11.90
CA GLY A 33 -2.77 1.58 -11.52
C GLY A 33 -3.16 1.96 -10.08
N GLY A 34 -2.29 2.74 -9.42
CA GLY A 34 -2.59 3.37 -8.12
C GLY A 34 -1.44 3.39 -7.11
N LYS A 35 -0.38 2.59 -7.31
CA LYS A 35 0.81 2.58 -6.43
C LYS A 35 1.49 3.95 -6.35
N SER A 36 1.89 4.48 -7.50
CA SER A 36 2.57 5.78 -7.60
C SER A 36 1.67 6.92 -7.09
N SER A 37 0.35 6.82 -7.28
CA SER A 37 -0.61 7.78 -6.73
C SER A 37 -0.71 7.68 -5.20
N LEU A 38 -0.65 6.48 -4.63
CA LEU A 38 -0.64 6.28 -3.19
C LEU A 38 0.67 6.81 -2.58
N ILE A 39 1.81 6.52 -3.20
CA ILE A 39 3.12 7.05 -2.76
C ILE A 39 3.12 8.58 -2.79
N ASN A 40 2.61 9.18 -3.86
CA ASN A 40 2.47 10.63 -3.92
C ASN A 40 1.56 11.17 -2.81
N ALA A 41 0.46 10.47 -2.50
CA ALA A 41 -0.42 10.86 -1.40
C ALA A 41 0.29 10.81 -0.04
N PHE A 42 1.06 9.75 0.25
CA PHE A 42 1.89 9.65 1.47
C PHE A 42 2.90 10.79 1.57
N ARG A 43 3.53 11.16 0.44
CA ARG A 43 4.50 12.26 0.35
C ARG A 43 3.84 13.65 0.31
N GLY A 44 2.50 13.72 0.30
CA GLY A 44 1.77 14.98 0.16
C GLY A 44 2.04 15.69 -1.17
N LEU A 45 2.26 14.94 -2.26
CA LEU A 45 2.50 15.49 -3.59
C LEU A 45 1.31 15.23 -4.51
N LEU A 46 1.01 16.20 -5.37
CA LEU A 46 0.11 16.05 -6.50
C LEU A 46 0.89 15.57 -7.73
N LYS A 47 0.16 14.99 -8.69
CA LYS A 47 0.74 14.48 -9.95
C LYS A 47 1.63 15.50 -10.69
N LYS A 48 1.31 16.79 -10.58
CA LYS A 48 2.01 17.88 -11.27
C LYS A 48 3.14 18.50 -10.45
N ASP A 49 3.32 18.06 -9.21
CA ASP A 49 4.35 18.63 -8.35
C ASP A 49 5.73 18.11 -8.76
N MET A 50 6.75 18.96 -8.60
CA MET A 50 8.13 18.57 -8.83
C MET A 50 8.52 17.41 -7.90
N GLY A 51 9.10 16.35 -8.47
CA GLY A 51 9.50 15.15 -7.72
C GLY A 51 8.35 14.18 -7.40
N ALA A 52 7.14 14.40 -7.92
CA ALA A 52 6.06 13.43 -7.85
C ALA A 52 6.36 12.20 -8.71
N ALA A 53 5.97 11.02 -8.23
CA ALA A 53 6.01 9.80 -9.01
C ALA A 53 5.11 9.92 -10.24
N ALA A 54 5.60 9.51 -11.40
CA ALA A 54 4.80 9.47 -12.62
C ALA A 54 3.58 8.55 -12.41
N THR A 55 2.41 8.98 -12.88
CA THR A 55 1.16 8.21 -12.74
C THR A 55 0.52 8.01 -14.11
N GLY A 56 0.22 6.75 -14.45
CA GLY A 56 -0.47 6.34 -15.67
C GLY A 56 -1.63 5.38 -15.40
N ILE A 57 -2.51 5.23 -16.41
CA ILE A 57 -3.62 4.25 -16.39
C ILE A 57 -3.05 2.83 -16.54
N THR A 58 -2.02 2.69 -17.37
CA THR A 58 -1.18 1.49 -17.50
C THR A 58 -0.05 1.54 -16.48
N GLU A 59 0.41 0.35 -16.05
CA GLU A 59 1.59 0.20 -15.21
C GLU A 59 2.78 0.95 -15.84
N THR A 60 3.18 2.04 -15.21
CA THR A 60 4.00 3.10 -15.84
C THR A 60 5.48 3.00 -15.46
N THR A 61 5.81 2.00 -14.64
CA THR A 61 7.10 1.86 -13.96
C THR A 61 7.78 0.57 -14.43
N PRO A 62 8.50 0.58 -15.57
CA PRO A 62 9.27 -0.59 -16.02
C PRO A 62 10.50 -0.87 -15.13
N THR A 63 10.88 0.11 -14.29
CA THR A 63 12.03 0.04 -13.39
C THR A 63 11.66 0.73 -12.09
N MET A 64 12.00 0.12 -10.94
CA MET A 64 11.67 0.65 -9.61
C MET A 64 12.06 2.14 -9.46
N ALA A 65 11.18 2.89 -8.79
CA ALA A 65 11.42 4.30 -8.44
C ALA A 65 11.62 4.46 -6.92
N ARG A 66 12.80 4.95 -6.54
CA ARG A 66 13.14 5.32 -5.15
C ARG A 66 12.74 6.78 -4.91
N LEU A 67 11.85 7.00 -3.95
CA LEU A 67 11.19 8.29 -3.73
C LEU A 67 11.32 8.69 -2.25
N PRO A 68 12.36 9.48 -1.90
CA PRO A 68 12.51 10.02 -0.56
C PRO A 68 11.31 10.84 -0.12
N ASP A 69 10.95 10.73 1.15
CA ASP A 69 9.90 11.56 1.74
C ASP A 69 10.37 13.03 1.80
N PRO A 70 9.53 14.00 1.40
CA PRO A 70 9.88 15.42 1.54
C PRO A 70 10.00 15.88 2.99
N ASN A 71 9.37 15.17 3.94
CA ASN A 71 9.43 15.54 5.35
C ASN A 71 10.74 15.04 5.99
N VAL A 72 11.61 15.98 6.37
CA VAL A 72 12.91 15.69 6.99
C VAL A 72 12.77 15.08 8.39
N GLU A 73 11.64 15.30 9.08
CA GLU A 73 11.36 14.69 10.39
C GLU A 73 11.21 13.18 10.32
N TYR A 74 10.81 12.65 9.15
CA TYR A 74 10.65 11.22 8.91
C TYR A 74 11.55 10.80 7.75
N PRO A 75 12.76 10.28 8.03
CA PRO A 75 13.69 9.76 7.02
C PRO A 75 13.19 8.46 6.33
N LEU A 76 12.03 8.56 5.68
CA LEU A 76 11.37 7.49 4.95
C LEU A 76 11.75 7.55 3.49
N VAL A 77 11.82 6.37 2.88
CA VAL A 77 11.97 6.20 1.44
C VAL A 77 10.88 5.28 0.96
N TRP A 78 10.11 5.77 -0.02
CA TRP A 78 9.06 4.99 -0.67
C TRP A 78 9.61 4.39 -1.96
N CYS A 79 9.45 3.09 -2.15
CA CYS A 79 9.87 2.40 -3.36
C CYS A 79 8.65 1.85 -4.10
N ASP A 80 8.43 2.33 -5.32
CA ASP A 80 7.40 1.83 -6.23
C ASP A 80 7.91 0.56 -6.91
N ILE A 81 7.37 -0.60 -6.52
CA ILE A 81 7.81 -1.89 -7.06
C ILE A 81 6.95 -2.24 -8.28
N PRO A 82 7.57 -2.52 -9.44
CA PRO A 82 6.85 -2.98 -10.63
C PRO A 82 6.01 -4.21 -10.31
N GLY A 83 4.77 -4.22 -10.76
CA GLY A 83 3.82 -5.27 -10.41
C GLY A 83 4.09 -6.59 -11.11
N ALA A 84 3.69 -7.68 -10.46
CA ALA A 84 3.93 -9.04 -10.92
C ALA A 84 3.36 -9.31 -12.33
N GLY A 85 2.19 -8.75 -12.66
CA GLY A 85 1.54 -8.93 -13.96
C GLY A 85 2.21 -8.22 -15.13
N THR A 86 3.08 -7.24 -14.88
CA THR A 86 3.91 -6.60 -15.92
C THR A 86 5.13 -7.45 -16.28
N LEU A 87 5.49 -8.40 -15.44
CA LEU A 87 6.65 -9.24 -15.60
C LEU A 87 6.20 -10.66 -15.95
N LYS A 88 6.82 -11.30 -16.94
CA LYS A 88 6.58 -12.73 -17.24
C LYS A 88 7.27 -13.63 -16.20
N ILE A 89 7.12 -13.31 -14.93
CA ILE A 89 7.75 -13.99 -13.80
C ILE A 89 6.67 -14.77 -13.05
N PRO A 90 6.91 -16.04 -12.70
CA PRO A 90 6.00 -16.80 -11.85
C PRO A 90 5.78 -16.10 -10.50
N ASP A 91 4.54 -16.10 -10.02
CA ASP A 91 4.14 -15.42 -8.77
C ASP A 91 5.00 -15.79 -7.56
N TRP A 92 5.43 -17.05 -7.48
CA TRP A 92 6.26 -17.57 -6.40
C TRP A 92 7.71 -17.06 -6.43
N GLN A 93 8.20 -16.58 -7.58
CA GLN A 93 9.53 -15.97 -7.71
C GLN A 93 9.51 -14.46 -7.52
N TYR A 94 8.36 -13.81 -7.72
CA TYR A 94 8.22 -12.36 -7.72
C TYR A 94 8.89 -11.69 -6.51
N PHE A 95 8.65 -12.20 -5.30
CA PHE A 95 9.20 -11.64 -4.07
C PHE A 95 10.73 -11.56 -4.09
N ASN A 96 11.40 -12.63 -4.51
CA ASN A 96 12.86 -12.70 -4.57
C ASN A 96 13.42 -11.96 -5.78
N THR A 97 12.79 -12.08 -6.95
CA THR A 97 13.25 -11.40 -8.17
C THR A 97 13.14 -9.89 -8.07
N GLN A 98 12.12 -9.39 -7.37
CA GLN A 98 11.99 -7.96 -7.05
C GLN A 98 12.80 -7.54 -5.82
N GLY A 99 13.54 -8.45 -5.18
CA GLY A 99 14.36 -8.14 -4.02
C GLY A 99 13.56 -7.59 -2.83
N LEU A 100 12.30 -8.02 -2.66
CA LEU A 100 11.43 -7.49 -1.59
C LEU A 100 12.00 -7.75 -0.18
N TYR A 101 12.87 -8.74 -0.04
CA TYR A 101 13.51 -9.11 1.23
C TYR A 101 14.44 -8.03 1.82
N ILE A 102 14.84 -7.00 1.08
CA ILE A 102 15.72 -5.94 1.61
C ILE A 102 14.97 -4.79 2.28
N PHE A 103 13.65 -4.73 2.14
CA PHE A 103 12.85 -3.59 2.60
C PHE A 103 12.48 -3.74 4.07
N ASP A 104 12.45 -2.62 4.77
CA ASP A 104 12.11 -2.56 6.19
C ASP A 104 10.62 -2.76 6.45
N GLY A 105 9.78 -2.47 5.45
CA GLY A 105 8.35 -2.73 5.48
C GLY A 105 7.74 -2.80 4.09
N ILE A 106 6.67 -3.58 3.95
CA ILE A 106 5.99 -3.78 2.66
C ILE A 106 4.51 -3.44 2.77
N ILE A 107 4.06 -2.56 1.87
CA ILE A 107 2.65 -2.26 1.66
C ILE A 107 2.15 -3.11 0.50
N VAL A 108 1.22 -4.02 0.77
CA VAL A 108 0.54 -4.85 -0.24
C VAL A 108 -0.75 -4.16 -0.64
N LEU A 109 -0.76 -3.58 -1.84
CA LEU A 109 -1.85 -2.73 -2.33
C LEU A 109 -2.78 -3.50 -3.27
N PHE A 110 -4.09 -3.44 -3.02
CA PHE A 110 -5.13 -3.93 -3.93
C PHE A 110 -6.31 -2.93 -4.03
N ASP A 111 -7.20 -3.12 -5.00
CA ASP A 111 -8.46 -2.35 -5.13
C ASP A 111 -9.69 -3.25 -5.31
N ASN A 112 -9.69 -4.09 -6.34
CA ASN A 112 -10.80 -4.97 -6.67
C ASN A 112 -10.65 -6.35 -6.05
N HIS A 113 -9.60 -7.07 -6.45
CA HIS A 113 -9.38 -8.46 -6.06
C HIS A 113 -8.06 -8.61 -5.34
N PHE A 114 -8.11 -9.35 -4.23
CA PHE A 114 -6.93 -9.84 -3.54
C PHE A 114 -6.58 -11.20 -4.13
N THR A 115 -5.37 -11.34 -4.64
CA THR A 115 -4.98 -12.47 -5.48
C THR A 115 -4.05 -13.45 -4.77
N MET A 116 -3.82 -14.62 -5.37
CA MET A 116 -2.87 -15.60 -4.83
C MET A 116 -1.44 -15.02 -4.73
N THR A 117 -1.04 -14.18 -5.69
CA THR A 117 0.27 -13.53 -5.65
C THR A 117 0.41 -12.58 -4.46
N ASP A 118 -0.67 -11.87 -4.07
CA ASP A 118 -0.66 -11.03 -2.85
C ASP A 118 -0.46 -11.88 -1.59
N ILE A 119 -1.12 -13.05 -1.52
CA ILE A 119 -0.94 -14.03 -0.45
C ILE A 119 0.52 -14.52 -0.41
N VAL A 120 1.10 -14.86 -1.57
CA VAL A 120 2.49 -15.32 -1.68
C VAL A 120 3.47 -14.25 -1.20
N ILE A 121 3.22 -12.96 -1.49
CA ILE A 121 4.02 -11.87 -0.94
C ILE A 121 3.93 -11.87 0.60
N LEU A 122 2.72 -11.92 1.17
CA LEU A 122 2.53 -11.93 2.63
C LEU A 122 3.20 -13.12 3.32
N VAL A 123 3.09 -14.31 2.74
CA VAL A 123 3.73 -15.54 3.25
C VAL A 123 5.25 -15.36 3.29
N ASN A 124 5.85 -14.86 2.20
CA ASN A 124 7.28 -14.60 2.16
C ASN A 124 7.68 -13.52 3.19
N CYS A 125 6.97 -12.40 3.28
CA CYS A 125 7.25 -11.38 4.28
C CYS A 125 7.26 -11.94 5.71
N ARG A 126 6.33 -12.84 6.04
CA ARG A 126 6.30 -13.50 7.34
C ARG A 126 7.55 -14.36 7.57
N CYS A 127 7.99 -15.11 6.57
CA CYS A 127 9.23 -15.89 6.65
C CYS A 127 10.48 -15.01 6.85
N PHE A 128 10.51 -13.83 6.22
CA PHE A 128 11.60 -12.86 6.37
C PHE A 128 11.42 -11.89 7.55
N LYS A 129 10.37 -12.06 8.37
CA LYS A 129 10.01 -11.16 9.50
C LYS A 129 9.86 -9.68 9.10
N ILE A 130 9.41 -9.43 7.87
CA ILE A 130 9.18 -8.09 7.34
C ILE A 130 7.73 -7.67 7.68
N PRO A 131 7.52 -6.50 8.31
CA PRO A 131 6.19 -6.01 8.65
C PRO A 131 5.42 -5.70 7.36
N THR A 132 4.16 -6.11 7.33
CA THR A 132 3.30 -5.96 6.16
C THR A 132 2.02 -5.19 6.47
N TYR A 133 1.63 -4.34 5.53
CA TYR A 133 0.45 -3.50 5.61
C TYR A 133 -0.43 -3.77 4.40
N ILE A 134 -1.59 -4.36 4.62
CA ILE A 134 -2.53 -4.68 3.56
C ILE A 134 -3.43 -3.47 3.34
N VAL A 135 -3.36 -2.87 2.15
CA VAL A 135 -4.05 -1.61 1.86
C VAL A 135 -5.04 -1.82 0.71
N ARG A 136 -6.32 -1.58 0.99
CA ARG A 136 -7.38 -1.50 -0.01
C ARG A 136 -7.56 -0.05 -0.45
N SER A 137 -7.14 0.26 -1.66
CA SER A 137 -7.22 1.60 -2.24
C SER A 137 -8.57 1.91 -2.89
N LYS A 138 -8.71 3.16 -3.36
CA LYS A 138 -9.87 3.65 -4.14
C LYS A 138 -11.20 3.56 -3.39
N ALA A 139 -11.17 3.70 -2.06
CA ALA A 139 -12.37 3.62 -1.23
C ALA A 139 -13.47 4.61 -1.67
N ASP A 140 -13.10 5.81 -2.10
CA ASP A 140 -14.00 6.82 -2.67
C ASP A 140 -14.71 6.33 -3.93
N GLN A 141 -13.99 5.71 -4.88
CA GLN A 141 -14.58 5.16 -6.09
C GLN A 141 -15.52 3.99 -5.79
N HIS A 142 -15.13 3.09 -4.88
CA HIS A 142 -15.97 1.95 -4.51
C HIS A 142 -17.27 2.39 -3.82
N ASN A 143 -17.19 3.38 -2.92
CA ASN A 143 -18.38 3.94 -2.30
C ASN A 143 -19.31 4.57 -3.35
N LEU A 144 -18.76 5.31 -4.31
CA LEU A 144 -19.55 5.90 -5.40
C LEU A 144 -20.20 4.83 -6.29
N ASN A 145 -19.50 3.74 -6.57
CA ASN A 145 -20.07 2.64 -7.36
C ASN A 145 -21.25 1.98 -6.62
N ILE A 146 -21.10 1.68 -5.33
CA ILE A 146 -22.19 1.13 -4.51
C ILE A 146 -23.38 2.10 -4.45
N MET A 147 -23.11 3.40 -4.28
CA MET A 147 -24.19 4.41 -4.31
C MET A 147 -24.97 4.36 -5.63
N LYS A 148 -24.28 4.25 -6.78
CA LYS A 148 -24.92 4.16 -8.09
C LYS A 148 -25.75 2.88 -8.25
N ASP A 149 -25.23 1.75 -7.76
CA ASP A 149 -25.95 0.48 -7.76
C ASP A 149 -27.21 0.54 -6.88
N ASP A 150 -27.17 1.29 -5.79
CA ASP A 150 -28.30 1.57 -4.90
C ASP A 150 -29.25 2.67 -5.43
N GLY A 151 -29.05 3.14 -6.67
CA GLY A 151 -29.94 4.08 -7.36
C GLY A 151 -29.58 5.57 -7.21
N TYR A 152 -28.36 5.90 -6.78
CA TYR A 152 -27.91 7.31 -6.70
C TYR A 152 -27.85 7.97 -8.09
N ASP A 153 -28.65 9.02 -8.28
CA ASP A 153 -28.59 9.94 -9.42
C ASP A 153 -28.04 11.31 -8.97
N SER A 154 -26.97 11.77 -9.63
CA SER A 154 -26.35 13.06 -9.33
C SER A 154 -27.24 14.27 -9.61
N ASN A 155 -28.31 14.11 -10.40
CA ASN A 155 -29.16 15.21 -10.88
C ASN A 155 -30.36 15.55 -9.97
N ASP A 156 -30.74 14.68 -9.02
CA ASP A 156 -32.04 14.79 -8.33
C ASP A 156 -31.99 14.54 -6.80
N GLU A 157 -30.80 14.57 -6.20
CA GLU A 157 -30.61 14.22 -4.79
C GLU A 157 -30.26 15.43 -3.90
N SER A 158 -31.04 15.62 -2.83
CA SER A 158 -30.69 16.58 -1.78
C SER A 158 -29.44 16.15 -1.00
N GLU A 159 -28.67 17.12 -0.49
CA GLU A 159 -27.44 16.86 0.28
C GLU A 159 -27.65 15.92 1.48
N GLY A 160 -28.86 15.92 2.07
CA GLY A 160 -29.23 15.01 3.15
C GLY A 160 -29.36 13.55 2.72
N LYS A 161 -29.99 13.27 1.56
CA LYS A 161 -30.14 11.91 1.01
C LYS A 161 -28.79 11.34 0.57
N LYS A 162 -28.02 12.14 -0.16
CA LYS A 162 -26.64 11.82 -0.58
C LYS A 162 -25.74 11.41 0.57
N LYS A 163 -25.81 12.12 1.71
CA LYS A 163 -25.03 11.77 2.91
C LYS A 163 -25.44 10.41 3.49
N LYS A 164 -26.74 10.10 3.53
CA LYS A 164 -27.26 8.81 4.01
C LYS A 164 -26.83 7.66 3.09
N LEU A 165 -27.00 7.81 1.78
CA LEU A 165 -26.55 6.82 0.80
C LEU A 165 -25.04 6.59 0.89
N TYR A 166 -24.24 7.65 1.01
CA TYR A 166 -22.80 7.51 1.19
C TYR A 166 -22.44 6.76 2.47
N GLN A 167 -23.12 7.03 3.59
CA GLN A 167 -22.90 6.30 4.85
C GLN A 167 -23.23 4.81 4.72
N ALA A 168 -24.36 4.48 4.08
CA ALA A 168 -24.75 3.10 3.84
C ALA A 168 -23.75 2.39 2.91
N ALA A 169 -23.40 3.01 1.78
CA ALA A 169 -22.41 2.49 0.84
C ALA A 169 -21.05 2.27 1.50
N ARG A 170 -20.60 3.22 2.33
CA ARG A 170 -19.38 3.11 3.12
C ARG A 170 -19.40 1.92 4.06
N GLN A 171 -20.48 1.74 4.84
CA GLN A 171 -20.60 0.61 5.75
C GLN A 171 -20.60 -0.73 4.99
N GLN A 172 -21.36 -0.82 3.89
CA GLN A 172 -21.37 -2.00 3.04
C GLN A 172 -19.98 -2.31 2.49
N PHE A 173 -19.25 -1.30 1.99
CA PHE A 173 -17.93 -1.47 1.44
C PHE A 173 -16.93 -2.00 2.48
N ILE A 174 -16.93 -1.41 3.68
CA ILE A 174 -16.07 -1.84 4.79
C ILE A 174 -16.38 -3.29 5.17
N LEU A 175 -17.66 -3.63 5.38
CA LEU A 175 -18.08 -4.99 5.76
C LEU A 175 -17.72 -6.03 4.70
N LYS A 176 -18.00 -5.73 3.42
CA LYS A 176 -17.66 -6.62 2.29
C LYS A 176 -16.14 -6.82 2.19
N THR A 177 -15.36 -5.77 2.41
CA THR A 177 -13.89 -5.83 2.42
C THR A 177 -13.36 -6.76 3.50
N HIS A 178 -13.77 -6.56 4.76
CA HIS A 178 -13.28 -7.38 5.85
C HIS A 178 -13.71 -8.84 5.71
N ARG A 179 -14.95 -9.11 5.28
CA ARG A 179 -15.41 -10.48 5.02
C ARG A 179 -14.56 -11.16 3.95
N SER A 180 -14.39 -10.51 2.80
CA SER A 180 -13.59 -11.06 1.70
C SER A 180 -12.14 -11.30 2.10
N MET A 181 -11.53 -10.39 2.87
CA MET A 181 -10.17 -10.60 3.34
C MET A 181 -10.09 -11.78 4.30
N LYS A 182 -11.01 -11.88 5.26
CA LYS A 182 -11.04 -12.96 6.23
C LYS A 182 -11.17 -14.33 5.55
N ASP A 183 -12.02 -14.43 4.54
CA ASP A 183 -12.18 -15.65 3.75
C ASP A 183 -10.89 -15.98 2.97
N ASN A 184 -10.26 -14.98 2.34
CA ASN A 184 -8.99 -15.18 1.62
C ASN A 184 -7.85 -15.62 2.56
N MET A 185 -7.73 -15.03 3.74
CA MET A 185 -6.73 -15.41 4.75
C MET A 185 -6.96 -16.83 5.25
N LYS A 186 -8.21 -17.18 5.54
CA LYS A 186 -8.58 -18.53 5.97
C LYS A 186 -8.25 -19.57 4.89
N ASN A 187 -8.60 -19.30 3.64
CA ASN A 187 -8.33 -20.19 2.51
C ASN A 187 -6.82 -20.38 2.26
N ALA A 188 -6.02 -19.37 2.60
CA ALA A 188 -4.57 -19.39 2.52
C ALA A 188 -3.87 -19.98 3.76
N ASN A 189 -4.62 -20.43 4.78
CA ASN A 189 -4.09 -20.84 6.10
C ASN A 189 -3.20 -19.76 6.75
N MET A 190 -3.54 -18.49 6.52
CA MET A 190 -2.86 -17.33 7.09
C MET A 190 -3.63 -16.80 8.30
N PRO A 191 -2.93 -16.27 9.32
CA PRO A 191 -3.60 -15.59 10.42
C PRO A 191 -4.35 -14.37 9.90
N ASP A 192 -5.43 -14.00 10.60
CA ASP A 192 -6.16 -12.78 10.26
C ASP A 192 -5.24 -11.56 10.40
N GLN A 193 -5.31 -10.66 9.43
CA GLN A 193 -4.45 -9.49 9.34
C GLN A 193 -5.28 -8.26 9.02
N ARG A 194 -4.95 -7.15 9.67
CA ARG A 194 -5.65 -5.87 9.47
C ARG A 194 -5.52 -5.39 8.02
N VAL A 195 -6.66 -4.97 7.47
CA VAL A 195 -6.74 -4.28 6.17
C VAL A 195 -7.05 -2.82 6.43
N TYR A 196 -6.28 -1.93 5.80
CA TYR A 196 -6.52 -0.49 5.81
C TYR A 196 -7.27 -0.09 4.54
N ILE A 197 -8.46 0.47 4.70
CA ILE A 197 -9.28 0.96 3.61
C ILE A 197 -9.05 2.45 3.44
N VAL A 198 -8.55 2.85 2.27
CA VAL A 198 -8.07 4.22 2.06
C VAL A 198 -8.47 4.81 0.72
N SER A 199 -8.58 6.14 0.69
CA SER A 199 -8.54 6.94 -0.52
C SER A 199 -7.29 7.81 -0.57
N ASN A 200 -6.62 7.85 -1.72
CA ASN A 200 -5.46 8.71 -1.94
C ASN A 200 -5.79 10.20 -1.68
N THR A 201 -7.02 10.63 -2.00
CA THR A 201 -7.46 12.01 -1.78
C THR A 201 -7.55 12.34 -0.28
N THR A 202 -8.01 11.38 0.51
CA THR A 202 -8.09 11.51 1.97
C THR A 202 -6.70 11.49 2.59
N ILE A 203 -5.83 10.54 2.22
CA ILE A 203 -4.43 10.46 2.69
C ILE A 203 -3.72 11.79 2.42
N PHE A 204 -3.78 12.28 1.18
CA PHE A 204 -3.17 13.57 0.79
C PHE A 204 -3.69 14.72 1.66
N GLY A 205 -4.99 14.74 1.95
CA GLY A 205 -5.60 15.73 2.84
C GLY A 205 -5.03 15.67 4.26
N VAL A 206 -4.94 14.47 4.84
CA VAL A 206 -4.37 14.27 6.19
C VAL A 206 -2.91 14.69 6.24
N VAL A 207 -2.09 14.26 5.27
CA VAL A 207 -0.65 14.61 5.19
C VAL A 207 -0.45 16.13 5.06
N LYS A 208 -1.34 16.84 4.37
CA LYS A 208 -1.33 18.31 4.28
C LYS A 208 -1.91 19.03 5.51
N GLY A 209 -2.18 18.33 6.60
CA GLY A 209 -2.74 18.91 7.83
C GLY A 209 -4.22 19.31 7.71
N LYS A 210 -4.93 18.87 6.67
CA LYS A 210 -6.38 19.08 6.54
C LYS A 210 -7.13 18.06 7.39
N ARG A 211 -8.42 18.31 7.61
CA ARG A 211 -9.34 17.37 8.28
C ARG A 211 -10.39 16.84 7.30
N PRO A 212 -10.07 15.81 6.50
CA PRO A 212 -11.04 15.23 5.58
C PRO A 212 -12.28 14.70 6.31
N LYS A 213 -13.46 14.84 5.69
CA LYS A 213 -14.73 14.37 6.28
C LYS A 213 -15.00 12.88 6.05
N LYS A 214 -14.22 12.23 5.19
CA LYS A 214 -14.46 10.88 4.65
C LYS A 214 -13.45 9.83 5.12
N ILE A 215 -12.72 10.10 6.20
CA ILE A 215 -11.68 9.23 6.75
C ILE A 215 -12.27 7.89 7.16
N ILE A 216 -11.66 6.80 6.71
CA ILE A 216 -11.90 5.41 7.13
C ILE A 216 -10.71 4.98 7.98
N ASP A 217 -9.62 4.49 7.36
CA ASP A 217 -8.42 4.00 8.06
C ASP A 217 -7.17 4.84 7.74
N GLU A 218 -7.29 5.99 7.05
CA GLU A 218 -6.13 6.74 6.58
C GLU A 218 -5.23 7.26 7.70
N ILE A 219 -5.82 7.73 8.81
CA ILE A 219 -5.05 8.22 9.97
C ILE A 219 -4.32 7.07 10.64
N ASP A 220 -5.01 5.93 10.82
CA ASP A 220 -4.43 4.75 11.47
C ASP A 220 -3.29 4.18 10.64
N LEU A 221 -3.46 4.07 9.32
CA LEU A 221 -2.41 3.63 8.41
C LEU A 221 -1.16 4.52 8.52
N LEU A 222 -1.32 5.84 8.43
CA LEU A 222 -0.20 6.78 8.54
C LEU A 222 0.50 6.66 9.89
N SER A 223 -0.28 6.59 10.97
CA SER A 223 0.24 6.48 12.34
C SER A 223 1.01 5.18 12.55
N ASP A 224 0.51 4.07 12.04
CA ASP A 224 1.15 2.76 12.16
C ASP A 224 2.44 2.69 11.32
N LEU A 225 2.45 3.24 10.10
CA LEU A 225 3.65 3.32 9.26
C LEU A 225 4.75 4.19 9.89
N ILE A 226 4.39 5.36 10.42
CA ILE A 226 5.34 6.27 11.09
C ILE A 226 5.88 5.62 12.37
N ARG A 227 5.01 5.02 13.19
CA ARG A 227 5.39 4.37 14.44
C ARG A 227 6.35 3.20 14.19
N GLU A 228 6.11 2.39 13.16
CA GLU A 228 7.01 1.28 12.81
C GLU A 228 8.41 1.79 12.44
N ALA A 229 8.47 2.84 11.61
CA ALA A 229 9.73 3.43 11.20
C ALA A 229 10.50 4.05 12.37
N GLN A 230 9.81 4.64 13.35
CA GLN A 230 10.43 5.18 14.55
C GLN A 230 10.91 4.08 15.51
N THR A 231 10.10 3.05 15.74
CA THR A 231 10.39 1.98 16.72
C THR A 231 11.63 1.18 16.33
N ARG A 232 11.75 0.82 15.04
CA ARG A 232 12.89 0.04 14.54
C ARG A 232 14.19 0.84 14.40
N ARG A 233 14.12 2.17 14.37
CA ARG A 233 15.30 3.03 14.47
C ARG A 233 15.78 3.22 15.90
N GLY A 234 14.85 3.25 16.85
CA GLY A 234 15.16 3.32 18.28
C GLY A 234 15.81 2.05 18.84
N HIS A 235 15.68 0.92 18.14
CA HIS A 235 16.35 -0.34 18.45
C HIS A 235 17.27 -0.74 17.30
N PRO A 236 18.54 -0.26 17.25
CA PRO A 236 19.54 -0.91 16.41
C PRO A 236 19.62 -2.36 16.88
N ASN A 237 19.37 -3.31 15.96
CA ASN A 237 19.35 -4.76 16.19
C ASN A 237 20.28 -5.19 17.34
N ALA A 238 19.71 -5.46 18.51
CA ALA A 238 20.36 -6.19 19.57
C ALA A 238 20.27 -7.70 19.26
N GLU A 239 20.78 -8.11 18.10
CA GLU A 239 20.97 -9.51 17.74
C GLU A 239 22.24 -9.60 16.88
N ASN A 240 23.38 -9.52 17.57
CA ASN A 240 24.67 -10.06 17.15
C ASN A 240 25.36 -10.53 18.45
N GLU A 241 24.90 -11.67 18.97
CA GLU A 241 25.68 -12.57 19.84
C GLU A 241 25.62 -13.97 19.26
#